data_AF-A0A060HCJ3-F1
#
_entry.id   AF-A0A060HCJ3-F1
#
_cell.length_a   1.000
_cell.length_b   1.000
_cell.length_c   1.000
_cell.angle_alpha   90.00
_cell.angle_beta   90.00
_cell.angle_gamma   90.00
#
_symmetry.space_group_name_H-M   'P 1'
#
loop_
_entity.id
_entity.type
_entity.pdbx_description
1 polymer ?
#
loop_
_entity_poly.entity_id
_entity_poly.type
_entity_poly.pdbx_seq_one_letter_code
_entity_poly.pdbx_strand_id
1 'polypeptide(L)'
;MSMSLACPTCRNSVYEYRDGRWTEWICWRCGHYQADTPAFTAQPDLYRDIVRKNGRYFMQKYARYAAARAVHRSNNNSLSHS
;
A
#
# COMPACT_ATOMS: atom_id res chain seq x y z
N MET A 1 -7.26 17.03 6.75
CA MET A 1 -8.26 15.94 6.86
C MET A 1 -7.52 14.63 6.96
N SER A 2 -7.42 14.07 8.16
CA SER A 2 -6.70 12.80 8.40
C SER A 2 -7.58 11.66 7.92
N MET A 3 -7.22 11.02 6.80
CA MET A 3 -8.01 9.92 6.22
C MET A 3 -8.07 8.76 7.22
N SER A 4 -9.29 8.35 7.55
CA SER A 4 -9.59 7.24 8.44
C SER A 4 -8.88 5.96 7.96
N LEU A 5 -8.17 5.28 8.88
CA LEU A 5 -7.52 3.96 8.69
C LEU A 5 -8.51 2.82 8.38
N ALA A 6 -9.79 3.14 8.18
CA ALA A 6 -10.88 2.20 7.95
C ALA A 6 -11.36 2.26 6.50
N CYS A 7 -11.59 1.08 5.92
CA CYS A 7 -12.02 0.91 4.56
C CYS A 7 -13.42 1.51 4.38
N PRO A 8 -13.63 2.42 3.41
CA PRO A 8 -14.94 3.03 3.20
C PRO A 8 -16.00 2.01 2.78
N THR A 9 -15.60 0.88 2.21
CA THR A 9 -16.52 -0.18 1.74
C THR A 9 -16.92 -1.17 2.83
N CYS A 10 -15.99 -1.60 3.68
CA CYS A 10 -16.25 -2.69 4.63
C CYS A 10 -15.87 -2.39 6.08
N ARG A 11 -15.43 -1.15 6.37
CA ARG A 11 -14.97 -0.67 7.68
C ARG A 11 -13.78 -1.41 8.30
N ASN A 12 -13.19 -2.38 7.59
CA ASN A 12 -11.98 -3.07 8.04
C ASN A 12 -10.72 -2.22 7.82
N SER A 13 -9.59 -2.63 8.38
CA SER A 13 -8.31 -1.92 8.22
C SER A 13 -7.90 -1.75 6.75
N VAL A 14 -7.39 -0.55 6.46
CA VAL A 14 -6.72 -0.19 5.22
C VAL A 14 -5.22 -0.10 5.50
N TYR A 15 -4.44 -0.71 4.63
CA TYR A 15 -2.99 -0.72 4.69
C TYR A 15 -2.44 0.32 3.74
N GLU A 16 -1.58 1.19 4.26
CA GLU A 16 -0.91 2.22 3.48
C GLU A 16 0.50 1.76 3.07
N TYR A 17 0.81 1.91 1.79
CA TYR A 17 2.10 1.60 1.20
C TYR A 17 2.65 2.84 0.50
N ARG A 18 3.86 3.25 0.89
CA ARG A 18 4.58 4.37 0.27
C ARG A 18 5.78 3.83 -0.47
N ASP A 19 5.91 4.17 -1.75
CA ASP A 19 7.07 3.81 -2.58
C ASP A 19 8.09 4.96 -2.71
N GLY A 20 7.85 6.08 -2.00
CA GLY A 20 8.67 7.28 -2.01
C GLY A 20 8.18 8.34 -2.99
N ARG A 21 7.37 7.97 -3.99
CA ARG A 21 6.76 8.91 -4.92
C ARG A 21 5.24 8.97 -4.78
N TRP A 22 4.63 7.84 -4.50
CA TRP A 22 3.19 7.66 -4.42
C TRP A 22 2.80 6.85 -3.18
N THR A 23 1.54 7.00 -2.80
CA THR A 23 0.87 6.30 -1.71
C THR A 23 -0.26 5.46 -2.28
N GLU A 24 -0.28 4.19 -1.90
CA GLU A 24 -1.33 3.22 -2.22
C GLU A 24 -2.00 2.75 -0.94
N TRP A 25 -3.33 2.68 -0.94
CA TRP A 25 -4.16 2.26 0.18
C TRP A 25 -4.97 1.03 -0.22
N ILE A 26 -4.81 -0.06 0.54
CA ILE A 26 -5.45 -1.35 0.21
C ILE A 26 -6.18 -1.92 1.42
N CYS A 27 -7.44 -2.28 1.21
CA CYS A 27 -8.14 -3.17 2.14
C CYS A 27 -8.06 -4.61 1.64
N TRP A 28 -7.24 -5.45 2.30
CA TRP A 28 -7.11 -6.86 1.92
C TRP A 28 -8.36 -7.71 2.14
N ARG A 29 -9.30 -7.25 2.99
CA ARG A 29 -10.55 -7.99 3.22
C ARG A 29 -11.54 -7.88 2.07
N CYS A 30 -11.73 -6.67 1.53
CA CYS A 30 -12.69 -6.46 0.45
C CYS A 30 -12.02 -6.10 -0.88
N GLY A 31 -10.69 -6.03 -0.96
CA GLY A 31 -9.97 -5.66 -2.17
C GLY A 31 -10.17 -4.21 -2.63
N HIS A 32 -10.66 -3.33 -1.74
CA HIS A 32 -10.73 -1.89 -2.03
C HIS A 32 -9.31 -1.35 -2.24
N TYR A 33 -9.13 -0.57 -3.31
CA TYR A 33 -7.86 0.01 -3.72
C TYR A 33 -8.03 1.49 -4.00
N GLN A 34 -7.11 2.29 -3.48
CA GLN A 34 -6.99 3.71 -3.76
C GLN A 34 -5.50 4.07 -3.91
N ALA A 35 -5.19 5.05 -4.75
CA ALA A 35 -3.83 5.55 -4.89
C ALA A 35 -3.82 7.05 -5.20
N ASP A 36 -2.74 7.75 -4.85
CA ASP A 36 -2.53 9.18 -5.16
C ASP A 36 -1.83 9.40 -6.53
N THR A 37 -1.85 8.40 -7.40
CA THR A 37 -1.22 8.47 -8.72
C THR A 37 -2.09 9.24 -9.72
N PRO A 38 -1.50 9.96 -10.70
CA PRO A 38 -2.26 10.61 -11.77
C PRO A 38 -3.19 9.66 -12.54
N ALA A 39 -2.75 8.42 -12.73
CA ALA A 39 -3.52 7.40 -13.44
C ALA A 39 -4.78 6.96 -12.67
N PHE A 40 -4.68 6.82 -11.34
CA PHE A 40 -5.84 6.53 -10.50
C PHE A 40 -6.82 7.71 -10.48
N THR A 41 -6.32 8.93 -10.31
CA THR A 41 -7.15 10.15 -10.28
C THR A 41 -7.91 10.37 -11.59
N ALA A 42 -7.27 10.09 -12.73
CA ALA A 42 -7.91 10.24 -14.04
C ALA A 42 -9.01 9.20 -14.29
N GLN A 43 -8.83 7.95 -13.82
CA GLN A 43 -9.70 6.82 -14.17
C GLN A 43 -9.86 5.83 -13.00
N PRO A 44 -10.49 6.22 -11.87
CA PRO A 44 -10.55 5.40 -10.66
C PRO A 44 -11.32 4.08 -10.86
N ASP A 45 -12.31 4.07 -11.74
CA ASP A 45 -13.14 2.89 -12.00
C ASP A 45 -12.37 1.70 -12.58
N LEU A 46 -11.29 1.97 -13.35
CA LEU A 46 -10.42 0.91 -13.87
C LEU A 46 -9.71 0.14 -12.74
N TYR A 47 -9.56 0.76 -11.57
CA TYR A 47 -8.84 0.20 -10.43
C TYR A 47 -9.77 -0.40 -9.36
N ARG A 48 -11.09 -0.24 -9.48
CA ARG A 48 -12.08 -0.63 -8.45
C ARG A 48 -11.91 -2.08 -7.96
N ASP A 49 -11.65 -2.99 -8.88
CA ASP A 49 -11.54 -4.44 -8.62
C ASP A 49 -10.11 -4.97 -8.83
N ILE A 50 -9.12 -4.09 -9.01
CA ILE A 50 -7.79 -4.47 -9.47
C ILE A 50 -7.06 -5.41 -8.50
N VAL A 51 -7.22 -5.19 -7.19
CA VAL A 51 -6.62 -6.03 -6.15
C VAL A 51 -7.27 -7.41 -6.11
N ARG A 52 -8.59 -7.50 -6.30
CA ARG A 52 -9.28 -8.80 -6.37
C ARG A 52 -8.84 -9.60 -7.59
N LYS A 53 -8.75 -8.93 -8.75
CA LYS A 53 -8.36 -9.56 -10.02
C LYS A 53 -6.89 -9.96 -10.06
N ASN A 54 -6.02 -9.21 -9.37
CA ASN A 54 -4.56 -9.37 -9.45
C ASN A 54 -3.92 -9.63 -8.08
N GLY A 55 -4.62 -10.29 -7.15
CA GLY A 55 -4.20 -10.41 -5.75
C GLY A 55 -2.78 -10.95 -5.55
N ARG A 56 -2.35 -11.94 -6.36
CA ARG A 56 -0.99 -12.48 -6.32
C ARG A 56 0.08 -11.44 -6.65
N TYR A 57 -0.17 -10.60 -7.65
CA TYR A 57 0.74 -9.52 -8.03
C TYR A 57 0.93 -8.52 -6.89
N PHE A 58 -0.18 -8.06 -6.28
CA PHE A 58 -0.10 -7.10 -5.19
C PHE A 58 0.57 -7.70 -3.95
N MET A 59 0.26 -8.96 -3.59
CA MET A 59 0.96 -9.63 -2.48
C MET A 59 2.48 -9.67 -2.72
N GLN A 60 2.93 -10.00 -3.93
CA GLN A 60 4.35 -10.01 -4.27
C GLN A 60 4.96 -8.60 -4.25
N LYS A 61 4.26 -7.59 -4.78
CA LYS A 61 4.69 -6.19 -4.77
C LYS A 61 4.97 -5.71 -3.35
N TYR A 62 4.02 -5.91 -2.43
CA TYR A 62 4.16 -5.38 -1.07
C TYR A 62 5.01 -6.24 -0.14
N ALA A 63 5.18 -7.54 -0.42
CA ALA A 63 6.20 -8.35 0.24
C ALA A 63 7.61 -7.75 0.00
N ARG A 64 7.89 -7.23 -1.20
CA ARG A 64 9.15 -6.55 -1.50
C ARG A 64 9.31 -5.25 -0.72
N TYR A 65 8.24 -4.48 -0.54
CA TYR A 65 8.29 -3.25 0.26
C TYR A 65 8.55 -3.54 1.74
N ALA A 66 7.93 -4.60 2.29
CA ALA A 66 8.20 -5.06 3.65
C ALA A 66 9.68 -5.48 3.81
N ALA A 67 10.22 -6.23 2.85
CA ALA A 67 11.64 -6.62 2.84
C ALA A 67 12.57 -5.41 2.73
N ALA A 68 12.32 -4.48 1.80
CA ALA A 68 13.13 -3.27 1.64
C ALA A 68 13.15 -2.41 2.92
N ARG A 69 12.00 -2.22 3.58
CA ARG A 69 11.92 -1.51 4.87
C ARG A 69 12.69 -2.25 5.97
N ALA A 70 12.68 -3.58 5.98
CA ALA A 70 13.46 -4.36 6.93
C ALA A 70 14.97 -4.16 6.72
N VAL A 71 15.46 -4.18 5.48
CA VAL A 71 16.87 -3.92 5.16
C VAL A 71 17.29 -2.51 5.57
N HIS A 72 16.48 -1.48 5.28
CA HIS A 72 16.78 -0.11 5.72
C HIS A 72 16.80 0.04 7.25
N ARG A 73 15.92 -0.68 7.96
CA ARG A 73 15.91 -0.68 9.44
C ARG A 73 17.15 -1.36 10.03
N SER A 74 17.60 -2.45 9.41
CA SER A 74 18.84 -3.14 9.83
C SER A 74 20.07 -2.26 9.62
N ASN A 75 20.19 -1.53 8.50
CA ASN A 75 21.34 -0.65 8.25
C ASN A 75 21.43 0.55 9.20
N ASN A 76 20.29 1.14 9.62
CA ASN A 76 20.31 2.22 10.60
C ASN A 76 20.70 1.76 12.01
N ASN A 77 20.44 0.49 12.36
CA ASN A 77 20.82 -0.05 13.67
C ASN A 77 22.33 -0.40 13.76
N SER A 78 23.02 -0.50 12.61
CA SER A 78 24.45 -0.77 12.52
C SER A 78 25.33 0.48 12.68
N LEU A 79 24.75 1.68 12.63
CA LEU A 79 25.47 2.97 12.71
C LEU A 79 25.41 3.62 14.10
N SER A 80 24.74 2.99 15.08
CA SER A 80 24.61 3.50 16.45
C SER A 80 25.53 2.82 17.47
N HIS A 81 26.48 2.00 17.02
CA HIS A 81 27.56 1.46 17.84
C HIS A 81 28.91 1.70 17.13
N SER A 82 29.43 2.92 17.28
CA SER A 82 30.85 3.26 17.13
C SER A 82 31.21 4.29 18.18
#